data_AF-A0A3N9S2E6-F1
#
_entry.id   AF-A0A3N9S2E6-F1
#
_cell.length_a   1.000
_cell.length_b   1.000
_cell.length_c   1.000
_cell.angle_alpha   90.00
_cell.angle_beta   90.00
_cell.angle_gamma   90.00
#
_symmetry.space_group_name_H-M   'P 1'
#
loop_
_entity.id
_entity.type
_entity.pdbx_description
1 polymer ?
#
loop_
_entity_poly.entity_id
_entity_poly.type
_entity_poly.pdbx_seq_one_letter_code
_entity_poly.pdbx_strand_id
1 'polypeptide(L)'
;MISSTTVEAPSRLYSETQHDERGNFHYQGDLYRPSDDLPILCQRIGQHLASQFPNIRLAIRSQRFAGGRKITAEVLDAPEDLSPREAQEALIMRLRDQVERFGFCRTNPLQDYWSCSFYSEIMIGRAYWSALARRRGSANKVDSLVTLASFKRRLKPGDALTLLHAPFNHRALGISRKVVEVRSKDFVFEGRSFCDFPNATSFACDGKHVRIAMGREDDPDAHLLYEWSPATP
;
A
#
# COMPACT_ATOMS: atom_id res chain seq x y z
N MET A 1 34.49 -21.41 41.78
CA MET A 1 34.30 -20.04 41.25
C MET A 1 33.28 -20.14 40.14
N ILE A 2 32.09 -19.56 40.31
CA ILE A 2 31.02 -19.60 39.32
C ILE A 2 31.33 -18.48 38.32
N SER A 3 31.77 -18.84 37.12
CA SER A 3 31.95 -17.90 36.02
C SER A 3 30.59 -17.34 35.63
N SER A 4 30.35 -16.06 35.95
CA SER A 4 29.21 -15.30 35.47
C SER A 4 29.37 -15.06 33.96
N THR A 5 28.65 -15.82 33.15
CA THR A 5 28.41 -15.44 31.75
C THR A 5 27.59 -14.15 31.75
N THR A 6 28.24 -13.02 31.47
CA THR A 6 27.56 -11.79 31.08
C THR A 6 26.72 -12.09 29.85
N VAL A 7 25.40 -12.09 30.02
CA VAL A 7 24.45 -12.08 28.90
C VAL A 7 24.61 -10.71 28.25
N GLU A 8 25.25 -10.64 27.08
CA GLU A 8 25.29 -9.40 26.30
C GLU A 8 23.85 -8.93 26.06
N ALA A 9 23.57 -7.68 26.44
CA ALA A 9 22.28 -7.08 26.20
C ALA A 9 22.00 -7.11 24.67
N PRO A 10 20.78 -7.42 24.24
CA PRO A 10 20.45 -7.47 22.83
C PRO A 10 20.79 -6.12 22.18
N SER A 11 21.43 -6.18 21.01
CA SER A 11 21.74 -4.98 20.24
C SER A 11 20.44 -4.23 19.93
N ARG A 12 20.39 -2.93 20.30
CA ARG A 12 19.22 -2.08 20.07
C ARG A 12 18.86 -2.05 18.59
N LEU A 13 17.58 -1.95 18.28
CA LEU A 13 17.11 -1.77 16.92
C LEU A 13 17.38 -0.33 16.42
N TYR A 14 17.34 -0.15 15.10
CA TYR A 14 17.53 1.17 14.49
C TYR A 14 16.48 2.16 15.00
N SER A 15 15.22 1.74 15.04
CA SER A 15 14.09 2.53 15.54
C SER A 15 14.18 2.91 17.03
N GLU A 16 14.90 2.13 17.83
CA GLU A 16 15.10 2.35 19.27
C GLU A 16 16.29 3.26 19.58
N THR A 17 17.07 3.62 18.55
CA THR A 17 18.29 4.42 18.72
C THR A 17 17.92 5.91 18.78
N GLN A 18 18.30 6.56 19.88
CA GLN A 18 18.06 7.99 20.08
C GLN A 18 19.24 8.83 19.59
N HIS A 19 18.96 10.09 19.28
CA HIS A 19 20.02 11.08 19.05
C HIS A 19 20.62 11.47 20.41
N ASP A 20 21.92 11.78 20.43
CA ASP A 20 22.53 12.38 21.60
C ASP A 20 22.12 13.86 21.77
N GLU A 21 22.53 14.48 22.87
CA GLU A 21 22.24 15.88 23.19
C GLU A 21 22.76 16.87 22.14
N ARG A 22 23.69 16.45 21.28
CA ARG A 22 24.28 17.25 20.20
C ARG A 22 23.65 16.95 18.84
N GLY A 23 22.59 16.15 18.81
CA GLY A 23 21.92 15.73 17.58
C GLY A 23 22.69 14.71 16.75
N ASN A 24 23.72 14.06 17.31
CA ASN A 24 24.36 12.95 16.61
C ASN A 24 23.51 11.70 16.73
N PHE A 25 23.33 11.02 15.61
CA PHE A 25 22.79 9.67 15.54
C PHE A 25 23.92 8.72 15.17
N HIS A 26 24.07 7.64 15.92
CA HIS A 26 25.00 6.58 15.61
C HIS A 26 24.32 5.23 15.80
N TYR A 27 24.20 4.49 14.69
CA TYR A 27 23.71 3.14 14.68
C TYR A 27 24.69 2.25 13.89
N GLN A 28 25.04 1.11 14.48
CA GLN A 28 25.72 0.03 13.78
C GLN A 28 25.01 -1.27 14.11
N GLY A 29 24.50 -1.92 13.07
CA GLY A 29 23.84 -3.21 13.20
C GLY A 29 24.82 -4.32 13.56
N ASP A 30 24.35 -5.31 14.29
CA ASP A 30 25.11 -6.49 14.72
C ASP A 30 25.46 -7.45 13.57
N LEU A 31 24.73 -7.37 12.45
CA LEU A 31 24.98 -8.17 11.24
C LEU A 31 25.81 -7.43 10.19
N TYR A 32 26.21 -6.19 10.48
CA TYR A 32 27.04 -5.36 9.61
C TYR A 32 28.39 -6.04 9.34
N ARG A 33 28.78 -6.06 8.07
CA ARG A 33 30.12 -6.48 7.64
C ARG A 33 30.74 -5.39 6.78
N PRO A 34 31.96 -4.92 7.11
CA PRO A 34 32.67 -3.97 6.28
C PRO A 34 32.88 -4.53 4.86
N SER A 35 32.79 -3.66 3.86
CA SER A 35 33.11 -3.98 2.46
C SER A 35 32.26 -5.07 1.79
N ASP A 36 31.10 -5.41 2.34
CA ASP A 36 30.14 -6.29 1.67
C ASP A 36 29.76 -5.72 0.29
N ASP A 37 29.98 -6.50 -0.77
CA ASP A 37 29.49 -6.16 -2.10
C ASP A 37 27.94 -6.18 -2.12
N LEU A 38 27.35 -5.30 -2.95
CA LEU A 38 25.91 -5.03 -2.90
C LEU A 38 25.04 -6.28 -3.20
N PRO A 39 25.32 -7.08 -4.25
CA PRO A 39 24.69 -8.38 -4.46
C PRO A 39 24.74 -9.32 -3.24
N ILE A 40 25.91 -9.46 -2.60
CA ILE A 40 26.10 -10.34 -1.43
C ILE A 40 25.28 -9.81 -0.25
N LEU A 41 25.31 -8.51 -0.02
CA LEU A 41 24.51 -7.84 1.01
C LEU A 41 23.02 -8.09 0.81
N CYS A 42 22.51 -7.91 -0.42
CA CYS A 42 21.10 -8.16 -0.75
C CYS A 42 20.71 -9.63 -0.55
N GLN A 43 21.58 -10.57 -0.92
CA GLN A 43 21.33 -12.00 -0.69
C GLN A 43 21.24 -12.31 0.81
N ARG A 44 22.18 -11.80 1.61
CA ARG A 44 22.19 -11.99 3.07
C ARG A 44 20.95 -11.41 3.74
N ILE A 45 20.57 -10.17 3.36
CA ILE A 45 19.34 -9.53 3.84
C ILE A 45 18.12 -10.36 3.45
N GLY A 46 18.03 -10.81 2.19
CA GLY A 46 16.91 -11.62 1.71
C GLY A 46 16.76 -12.93 2.48
N GLN A 47 17.86 -13.65 2.72
CA GLN A 47 17.88 -14.89 3.51
C GLN A 47 17.47 -14.63 4.96
N HIS A 48 17.97 -13.55 5.57
CA HIS A 48 17.63 -13.17 6.94
C HIS A 48 16.15 -12.85 7.07
N LEU A 49 15.60 -12.02 6.19
CA LEU A 49 14.18 -11.67 6.22
C LEU A 49 13.29 -12.90 5.99
N ALA A 50 13.65 -13.79 5.07
CA ALA A 50 12.91 -15.03 4.85
C ALA A 50 12.91 -15.94 6.10
N SER A 51 14.02 -15.95 6.86
CA SER A 51 14.11 -16.69 8.12
C SER A 51 13.31 -16.05 9.26
N GLN A 52 13.29 -14.71 9.36
CA GLN A 52 12.60 -13.99 10.43
C GLN A 52 11.09 -13.86 10.18
N PHE A 53 10.68 -13.81 8.91
CA PHE A 53 9.29 -13.61 8.50
C PHE A 53 8.86 -14.69 7.49
N PRO A 54 8.77 -15.97 7.91
CA PRO A 54 8.49 -17.08 7.00
C PRO A 54 7.12 -16.97 6.29
N ASN A 55 6.19 -16.22 6.87
CA ASN A 55 4.85 -16.00 6.32
C ASN A 55 4.75 -14.75 5.45
N ILE A 56 5.83 -13.97 5.29
CA ILE A 56 5.84 -12.75 4.48
C ILE A 56 6.67 -12.99 3.23
N ARG A 57 6.06 -12.82 2.06
CA ARG A 57 6.76 -12.92 0.79
C ARG A 57 7.36 -11.57 0.44
N LEU A 58 8.67 -11.54 0.28
CA LEU A 58 9.45 -10.32 0.01
C LEU A 58 10.22 -10.46 -1.30
N ALA A 59 10.44 -9.34 -1.99
CA ALA A 59 11.45 -9.20 -3.03
C ALA A 59 12.48 -8.15 -2.62
N ILE A 60 13.77 -8.46 -2.79
CA ILE A 60 14.86 -7.51 -2.56
C ILE A 60 15.31 -6.93 -3.88
N ARG A 61 15.36 -5.60 -3.97
CA ARG A 61 15.92 -4.85 -5.09
C ARG A 61 17.02 -3.94 -4.59
N SER A 62 17.95 -3.61 -5.48
CA SER A 62 19.06 -2.72 -5.14
C SER A 62 19.39 -1.77 -6.28
N GLN A 63 19.89 -0.59 -5.93
CA GLN A 63 20.33 0.43 -6.88
C GLN A 63 21.65 1.06 -6.41
N ARG A 64 22.54 1.37 -7.36
CA ARG A 64 23.70 2.24 -7.14
C ARG A 64 23.44 3.60 -7.79
N PHE A 65 23.89 4.66 -7.13
CA PHE A 65 23.81 6.03 -7.62
C PHE A 65 24.99 6.85 -7.08
N ALA A 66 25.18 8.08 -7.58
CA ALA A 66 26.35 8.90 -7.24
C ALA A 66 26.53 9.15 -5.73
N GLY A 67 25.43 9.15 -4.95
CA GLY A 67 25.42 9.33 -3.50
C GLY A 67 25.43 8.05 -2.67
N GLY A 68 25.56 6.87 -3.29
CA GLY A 68 25.68 5.60 -2.57
C GLY A 68 24.89 4.45 -3.17
N ARG A 69 24.34 3.60 -2.30
CA ARG A 69 23.56 2.42 -2.68
C ARG A 69 22.26 2.37 -1.90
N LYS A 70 21.18 1.93 -2.55
CA LYS A 70 19.84 1.77 -1.97
C LYS A 70 19.44 0.30 -2.02
N ILE A 71 18.80 -0.17 -0.96
CA ILE A 71 18.17 -1.50 -0.88
C ILE A 71 16.69 -1.28 -0.59
N THR A 72 15.85 -1.83 -1.46
CA THR A 72 14.40 -1.80 -1.33
C THR A 72 13.89 -3.21 -1.05
N ALA A 73 13.18 -3.41 0.05
CA ALA A 73 12.43 -4.62 0.33
C ALA A 73 10.95 -4.40 0.01
N GLU A 74 10.46 -5.10 -1.00
CA GLU A 74 9.08 -5.03 -1.46
C GLU A 74 8.26 -6.18 -0.89
N VAL A 75 7.21 -5.86 -0.12
CA VAL A 75 6.24 -6.84 0.40
C VAL A 75 5.33 -7.25 -0.75
N LEU A 76 5.40 -8.53 -1.12
CA LEU A 76 4.61 -9.13 -2.18
C LEU A 76 3.37 -9.87 -1.64
N ASP A 77 3.45 -10.37 -0.42
CA ASP A 77 2.33 -11.00 0.28
C ASP A 77 2.60 -11.07 1.78
N ALA A 78 1.56 -11.00 2.60
CA ALA A 78 1.60 -11.16 4.06
C ALA A 78 0.23 -11.64 4.55
N PRO A 79 0.15 -12.38 5.67
CA PRO A 79 -1.12 -12.83 6.23
C PRO A 79 -1.90 -11.68 6.90
N GLU A 80 -1.17 -10.70 7.43
CA GLU A 80 -1.71 -9.53 8.11
C GLU A 80 -2.51 -8.67 7.13
N ASP A 81 -3.53 -8.00 7.67
CA ASP A 81 -4.31 -7.00 6.97
C ASP A 81 -3.62 -5.64 7.09
N LEU A 82 -2.94 -5.22 6.03
CA LEU A 82 -2.25 -3.92 5.93
C LEU A 82 -3.13 -2.78 5.39
N SER A 83 -4.45 -2.94 5.27
CA SER A 83 -5.31 -1.80 4.90
C SER A 83 -5.25 -0.65 5.92
N PRO A 84 -5.22 -0.89 7.24
CA PRO A 84 -5.04 0.18 8.22
C PRO A 84 -3.64 0.78 8.17
N ARG A 85 -3.54 2.11 8.32
CA ARG A 85 -2.26 2.82 8.27
C ARG A 85 -1.32 2.39 9.39
N GLU A 86 -1.84 2.17 10.60
CA GLU A 86 -1.01 1.71 11.73
C GLU A 86 -0.40 0.33 11.45
N ALA A 87 -1.13 -0.57 10.79
CA ALA A 87 -0.63 -1.88 10.41
C ALA A 87 0.51 -1.80 9.38
N GLN A 88 0.38 -0.90 8.39
CA GLN A 88 1.46 -0.63 7.43
C GLN A 88 2.73 -0.12 8.13
N GLU A 89 2.57 0.88 8.99
CA GLU A 89 3.69 1.50 9.71
C GLU A 89 4.38 0.52 10.64
N ALA A 90 3.62 -0.30 11.37
CA ALA A 90 4.15 -1.34 12.23
C ALA A 90 4.96 -2.39 11.45
N LEU A 91 4.44 -2.87 10.31
CA LEU A 91 5.17 -3.83 9.48
C LEU A 91 6.42 -3.21 8.86
N ILE A 92 6.31 -2.01 8.30
CA ILE A 92 7.42 -1.28 7.68
C ILE A 92 8.55 -1.07 8.69
N MET A 93 8.22 -0.64 9.91
CA MET A 93 9.19 -0.46 10.99
C MET A 93 9.88 -1.78 11.35
N ARG A 94 9.11 -2.85 11.59
CA ARG A 94 9.66 -4.18 11.93
C ARG A 94 10.60 -4.72 10.85
N LEU A 95 10.24 -4.59 9.57
CA LEU A 95 11.09 -5.03 8.46
C LEU A 95 12.33 -4.16 8.33
N ARG A 96 12.17 -2.83 8.45
CA ARG A 96 13.28 -1.88 8.39
C ARG A 96 14.31 -2.17 9.48
N ASP A 97 13.88 -2.40 10.71
CA ASP A 97 14.79 -2.73 11.80
C ASP A 97 15.63 -3.98 11.51
N GLN A 98 15.06 -4.99 10.84
CA GLN A 98 15.82 -6.18 10.44
C GLN A 98 16.77 -5.93 9.26
N VAL A 99 16.42 -5.02 8.34
CA VAL A 99 17.30 -4.62 7.23
C VAL A 99 18.48 -3.79 7.75
N GLU A 100 18.21 -2.81 8.61
CA GLU A 100 19.22 -1.87 9.13
C GLU A 100 20.31 -2.60 9.94
N ARG A 101 20.02 -3.75 10.55
CA ARG A 101 21.03 -4.60 11.23
C ARG A 101 22.23 -4.98 10.35
N PHE A 102 22.11 -4.92 9.03
CA PHE A 102 23.21 -5.18 8.09
C PHE A 102 24.05 -3.94 7.75
N GLY A 103 23.70 -2.79 8.29
CA GLY A 103 24.29 -1.52 7.94
C GLY A 103 24.79 -0.72 9.14
N PHE A 104 25.34 0.44 8.83
CA PHE A 104 25.54 1.52 9.79
C PHE A 104 24.91 2.80 9.26
N CYS A 105 24.59 3.69 10.19
CA CYS A 105 24.13 5.03 9.92
C CYS A 105 24.72 5.98 10.97
N ARG A 106 25.41 7.01 10.50
CA ARG A 106 25.96 8.09 11.30
C ARG A 106 25.51 9.40 10.70
N THR A 107 24.69 10.14 11.43
CA THR A 107 24.14 11.41 10.94
C THR A 107 24.24 12.47 12.01
N ASN A 108 24.31 13.73 11.57
CA ASN A 108 24.06 14.89 12.41
C ASN A 108 23.27 15.89 11.55
N PRO A 109 21.94 15.90 11.64
CA PRO A 109 21.10 16.80 10.85
C PRO A 109 21.40 18.29 11.09
N LEU A 110 21.86 18.66 12.29
CA LEU A 110 22.20 20.04 12.63
C LEU A 110 23.46 20.53 11.92
N GLN A 111 24.30 19.60 11.43
CA GLN A 111 25.54 19.87 10.71
C GLN A 111 25.49 19.43 9.24
N ASP A 112 24.30 19.11 8.72
CA ASP A 112 24.10 18.57 7.37
C ASP A 112 25.01 17.36 7.05
N TYR A 113 25.28 16.54 8.07
CA TYR A 113 26.14 15.37 7.95
C TYR A 113 25.33 14.09 7.83
N TRP A 114 25.57 13.34 6.76
CA TRP A 114 24.96 12.03 6.54
C TRP A 114 25.96 11.02 6.00
N SER A 115 26.17 9.93 6.74
CA SER A 115 27.00 8.81 6.31
C SER A 115 26.30 7.50 6.66
N CYS A 116 25.96 6.71 5.65
CA CYS A 116 25.33 5.42 5.86
C CYS A 116 25.90 4.39 4.90
N SER A 117 25.85 3.12 5.30
CA SER A 117 26.31 2.02 4.44
C SER A 117 25.40 1.80 3.23
N PHE A 118 24.11 2.08 3.35
CA PHE A 118 23.11 2.04 2.29
C PHE A 118 21.85 2.77 2.75
N TYR A 119 21.02 3.20 1.80
CA TYR A 119 19.67 3.69 2.07
C TYR A 119 18.70 2.51 2.08
N SER A 120 17.87 2.39 3.12
CA SER A 120 16.83 1.36 3.22
C SER A 120 15.46 1.92 2.84
N GLU A 121 14.67 1.10 2.15
CA GLU A 121 13.27 1.40 1.85
C GLU A 121 12.45 0.11 1.97
N ILE A 122 11.38 0.17 2.75
CA ILE A 122 10.39 -0.90 2.81
C ILE A 122 9.14 -0.38 2.11
N MET A 123 8.64 -1.13 1.14
CA MET A 123 7.42 -0.75 0.42
C MET A 123 6.45 -1.93 0.36
N ILE A 124 5.16 -1.61 0.39
CA ILE A 124 4.10 -2.59 0.15
C ILE A 124 3.81 -2.59 -1.35
N GLY A 125 4.15 -3.67 -2.03
CA GLY A 125 4.04 -3.77 -3.48
C GLY A 125 2.59 -4.01 -3.93
N ARG A 126 2.30 -3.69 -5.19
CA ARG A 126 0.98 -3.94 -5.82
C ARG A 126 0.54 -5.41 -5.74
N ALA A 127 1.51 -6.32 -5.73
CA ALA A 127 1.27 -7.75 -5.60
C ALA A 127 0.61 -8.12 -4.26
N TYR A 128 1.01 -7.46 -3.17
CA TYR A 128 0.43 -7.69 -1.84
C TYR A 128 -1.06 -7.33 -1.86
N TRP A 129 -1.40 -6.16 -2.38
CA TRP A 129 -2.78 -5.72 -2.42
C TRP A 129 -3.66 -6.62 -3.29
N SER A 130 -3.11 -7.09 -4.41
CA SER A 130 -3.78 -8.07 -5.27
C SER A 130 -3.97 -9.44 -4.59
N ALA A 131 -3.07 -9.83 -3.68
CA ALA A 131 -3.21 -11.04 -2.87
C ALA A 131 -4.25 -10.86 -1.75
N LEU A 132 -4.26 -9.70 -1.09
CA LEU A 132 -5.23 -9.34 -0.06
C LEU A 132 -6.67 -9.34 -0.59
N ALA A 133 -6.90 -8.71 -1.75
CA ALA A 133 -8.20 -8.69 -2.42
C ALA A 133 -8.71 -10.11 -2.73
N ARG A 134 -7.82 -11.00 -3.20
CA ARG A 134 -8.15 -12.41 -3.44
C ARG A 134 -8.53 -13.16 -2.16
N ARG A 135 -7.87 -12.87 -1.03
CA ARG A 135 -8.17 -13.52 0.26
C ARG A 135 -9.49 -13.05 0.87
N ARG A 136 -9.76 -11.75 0.83
CA ARG A 136 -11.03 -11.20 1.37
C ARG A 136 -12.23 -11.53 0.50
N GLY A 137 -12.00 -11.81 -0.78
CA GLY A 137 -13.04 -11.83 -1.78
C GLY A 137 -13.49 -10.41 -2.13
N SER A 138 -14.06 -10.23 -3.33
CA SER A 138 -14.52 -8.91 -3.76
C SER A 138 -15.67 -8.43 -2.87
N ALA A 139 -15.40 -7.42 -2.05
CA ALA A 139 -16.44 -6.72 -1.29
C ALA A 139 -17.49 -6.15 -2.26
N ASN A 140 -18.78 -6.33 -1.97
CA ASN A 140 -19.89 -5.89 -2.82
C ASN A 140 -19.77 -6.39 -4.27
N LYS A 141 -19.72 -7.72 -4.45
CA LYS A 141 -19.69 -8.33 -5.77
C LYS A 141 -20.97 -7.99 -6.55
N VAL A 142 -20.79 -7.55 -7.79
CA VAL A 142 -21.87 -7.30 -8.76
C VAL A 142 -21.55 -8.14 -10.00
N ASP A 143 -22.52 -8.88 -10.49
CA ASP A 143 -22.36 -9.69 -11.69
C ASP A 143 -22.33 -8.79 -12.94
N SER A 144 -21.44 -9.09 -13.90
CA SER A 144 -21.29 -8.31 -15.12
C SER A 144 -22.30 -8.71 -16.20
N LEU A 145 -23.59 -8.60 -15.91
CA LEU A 145 -24.67 -8.95 -16.83
C LEU A 145 -24.89 -7.87 -17.91
N VAL A 146 -24.59 -6.62 -17.59
CA VAL A 146 -24.70 -5.46 -18.48
C VAL A 146 -23.30 -4.91 -18.75
N THR A 147 -22.92 -4.85 -20.03
CA THR A 147 -21.65 -4.25 -20.44
C THR A 147 -21.67 -2.74 -20.24
N LEU A 148 -20.50 -2.11 -20.10
CA LEU A 148 -20.38 -0.65 -20.00
C LEU A 148 -21.05 0.06 -21.20
N ALA A 149 -20.90 -0.47 -22.42
CA ALA A 149 -21.52 0.10 -23.60
C ALA A 149 -23.05 0.03 -23.56
N SER A 150 -23.61 -1.10 -23.12
CA SER A 150 -25.05 -1.27 -22.93
C SER A 150 -25.58 -0.37 -21.82
N PHE A 151 -24.82 -0.23 -20.72
CA PHE A 151 -25.16 0.68 -19.63
C PHE A 151 -25.20 2.14 -20.10
N LYS A 152 -24.15 2.61 -20.79
CA LYS A 152 -24.10 3.97 -21.36
C LYS A 152 -25.28 4.30 -22.27
N ARG A 153 -25.79 3.31 -23.02
CA ARG A 153 -26.98 3.48 -23.89
C ARG A 153 -28.29 3.51 -23.11
N ARG A 154 -28.36 2.83 -21.97
CA ARG A 154 -29.58 2.72 -21.16
C ARG A 154 -29.71 3.84 -20.14
N LEU A 155 -28.60 4.34 -19.60
CA LEU A 155 -28.57 5.46 -18.66
C LEU A 155 -29.10 6.72 -19.35
N LYS A 156 -30.10 7.37 -18.74
CA LYS A 156 -30.73 8.57 -19.30
C LYS A 156 -30.90 9.66 -18.24
N PRO A 157 -30.99 10.94 -18.66
CA PRO A 157 -31.46 11.99 -17.77
C PRO A 157 -32.81 11.62 -17.15
N GLY A 158 -32.95 11.80 -15.84
CA GLY A 158 -34.10 11.40 -15.05
C GLY A 158 -33.89 10.11 -14.24
N ASP A 159 -32.97 9.24 -14.66
CA ASP A 159 -32.58 8.07 -13.87
C ASP A 159 -32.00 8.52 -12.51
N ALA A 160 -32.18 7.71 -11.48
CA ALA A 160 -31.63 7.96 -10.15
C ALA A 160 -30.57 6.92 -9.79
N LEU A 161 -29.47 7.38 -9.19
CA LEU A 161 -28.42 6.52 -8.65
C LEU A 161 -28.23 6.84 -7.17
N THR A 162 -28.39 5.81 -6.33
CA THR A 162 -28.15 5.88 -4.90
C THR A 162 -26.78 5.32 -4.59
N LEU A 163 -25.88 6.12 -4.01
CA LEU A 163 -24.54 5.66 -3.66
C LEU A 163 -24.60 4.78 -2.42
N LEU A 164 -24.46 3.46 -2.59
CA LEU A 164 -24.49 2.49 -1.51
C LEU A 164 -23.13 2.30 -0.83
N HIS A 165 -22.04 2.38 -1.60
CA HIS A 165 -20.68 2.21 -1.08
C HIS A 165 -19.69 3.12 -1.79
N ALA A 166 -18.72 3.62 -1.04
CA ALA A 166 -17.56 4.36 -1.53
C ALA A 166 -16.36 4.02 -0.64
N PRO A 167 -15.12 4.05 -1.18
CA PRO A 167 -13.92 3.62 -0.45
C PRO A 167 -13.46 4.64 0.62
N PHE A 168 -14.01 5.86 0.60
CA PHE A 168 -13.73 6.92 1.57
C PHE A 168 -15.03 7.48 2.13
N ASN A 169 -14.94 8.24 3.23
CA ASN A 169 -16.07 8.99 3.79
C ASN A 169 -16.66 9.93 2.73
N HIS A 170 -17.71 9.47 2.05
CA HIS A 170 -18.35 10.19 0.97
C HIS A 170 -19.65 10.77 1.48
N ARG A 171 -19.77 12.10 1.50
CA ARG A 171 -20.95 12.83 2.02
C ARG A 171 -22.27 12.42 1.38
N ALA A 172 -22.21 11.81 0.20
CA ALA A 172 -23.39 11.35 -0.54
C ALA A 172 -23.74 9.87 -0.35
N LEU A 173 -23.12 9.15 0.60
CA LEU A 173 -23.52 7.78 0.93
C LEU A 173 -24.99 7.75 1.37
N GLY A 174 -25.77 6.83 0.78
CA GLY A 174 -27.21 6.69 0.99
C GLY A 174 -28.06 7.74 0.27
N ILE A 175 -27.47 8.74 -0.39
CA ILE A 175 -28.22 9.79 -1.09
C ILE A 175 -28.51 9.35 -2.52
N SER A 176 -29.79 9.28 -2.86
CA SER A 176 -30.24 9.12 -4.25
C SER A 176 -30.10 10.45 -4.99
N ARG A 177 -29.42 10.42 -6.13
CA ARG A 177 -29.23 11.61 -6.98
C ARG A 177 -29.71 11.34 -8.39
N LYS A 178 -30.46 12.28 -8.95
CA LYS A 178 -30.91 12.21 -10.34
C LYS A 178 -29.79 12.55 -11.31
N VAL A 179 -29.72 11.80 -12.40
CA VAL A 179 -28.88 12.11 -13.56
C VAL A 179 -29.55 13.24 -14.34
N VAL A 180 -28.83 14.33 -14.55
CA VAL A 180 -29.32 15.48 -15.33
C VAL A 180 -28.74 15.51 -16.74
N GLU A 181 -27.57 14.91 -16.93
CA GLU A 181 -26.88 14.88 -18.22
C GLU A 181 -26.02 13.62 -18.32
N VAL A 182 -25.98 12.99 -19.49
CA VAL A 182 -25.09 11.85 -19.79
C VAL A 182 -24.20 12.25 -20.97
N ARG A 183 -22.88 12.23 -20.77
CA ARG A 183 -21.88 12.57 -21.78
C ARG A 183 -21.11 11.32 -22.20
N SER A 184 -20.20 11.45 -23.15
CA SER A 184 -19.38 10.32 -23.63
C SER A 184 -18.42 9.80 -22.55
N LYS A 185 -17.86 10.72 -21.76
CA LYS A 185 -16.85 10.45 -20.73
C LYS A 185 -17.43 10.30 -19.33
N ASP A 186 -18.47 11.04 -18.99
CA ASP A 186 -19.04 11.09 -17.65
C ASP A 186 -20.57 11.19 -17.68
N PHE A 187 -21.19 11.15 -16.51
CA PHE A 187 -22.57 11.55 -16.31
C PHE A 187 -22.66 12.50 -15.11
N VAL A 188 -23.58 13.45 -15.20
CA VAL A 188 -23.73 14.56 -14.26
C VAL A 188 -24.99 14.33 -13.43
N PHE A 189 -24.83 14.45 -12.12
CA PHE A 189 -25.90 14.44 -11.15
C PHE A 189 -26.44 15.86 -10.91
N GLU A 190 -27.63 15.94 -10.35
CA GLU A 190 -28.11 17.17 -9.72
C GLU A 190 -27.09 17.72 -8.70
N GLY A 191 -26.98 19.05 -8.62
CA GLY A 191 -25.97 19.71 -7.77
C GLY A 191 -24.56 19.79 -8.36
N ARG A 192 -24.38 19.63 -9.67
CA ARG A 192 -23.09 19.75 -10.40
C ARG A 192 -22.01 18.75 -9.96
N SER A 193 -22.39 17.64 -9.34
CA SER A 193 -21.48 16.51 -9.12
C SER A 193 -21.50 15.59 -10.34
N PHE A 194 -20.39 14.93 -10.66
CA PHE A 194 -20.28 14.05 -11.83
C PHE A 194 -19.55 12.76 -11.47
N CYS A 195 -19.71 11.75 -12.32
CA CYS A 195 -19.00 10.48 -12.21
C CYS A 195 -18.46 10.09 -13.59
N ASP A 196 -17.15 9.88 -13.67
CA ASP A 196 -16.47 9.44 -14.89
C ASP A 196 -16.80 7.96 -15.18
N PHE A 197 -16.99 7.63 -16.45
CA PHE A 197 -17.08 6.24 -16.86
C PHE A 197 -15.70 5.56 -16.76
N PRO A 198 -15.61 4.38 -16.10
CA PRO A 198 -14.38 3.62 -16.05
C PRO A 198 -14.05 2.97 -17.40
N ASN A 199 -12.89 2.30 -17.47
CA ASN A 199 -12.65 1.32 -18.52
C ASN A 199 -13.54 0.08 -18.34
N ALA A 200 -13.64 -0.78 -19.36
CA ALA A 200 -14.51 -1.96 -19.33
C ALA A 200 -14.12 -2.98 -18.25
N THR A 201 -12.82 -3.13 -17.94
CA THR A 201 -12.33 -4.06 -16.91
C THR A 201 -12.63 -3.61 -15.48
N SER A 202 -12.88 -2.32 -15.29
CA SER A 202 -13.19 -1.68 -14.01
C SER A 202 -14.70 -1.45 -13.82
N PHE A 203 -15.55 -2.08 -14.64
CA PHE A 203 -17.00 -1.91 -14.61
C PHE A 203 -17.72 -3.25 -14.42
N ALA A 204 -18.72 -3.27 -13.54
CA ALA A 204 -19.69 -4.37 -13.45
C ALA A 204 -21.09 -3.81 -13.19
N CYS A 205 -22.10 -4.41 -13.81
CA CYS A 205 -23.49 -4.03 -13.64
C CYS A 205 -24.41 -5.23 -13.84
N ASP A 206 -25.27 -5.52 -12.84
CA ASP A 206 -26.22 -6.64 -12.87
C ASP A 206 -27.60 -6.22 -13.40
N GLY A 207 -27.74 -4.96 -13.83
CA GLY A 207 -29.00 -4.34 -14.25
C GLY A 207 -29.70 -3.53 -13.15
N LYS A 208 -29.27 -3.66 -11.89
CA LYS A 208 -29.73 -2.87 -10.75
C LYS A 208 -28.58 -2.20 -10.01
N HIS A 209 -27.53 -2.93 -9.67
CA HIS A 209 -26.34 -2.41 -9.04
C HIS A 209 -25.27 -2.09 -10.08
N VAL A 210 -24.59 -0.97 -9.90
CA VAL A 210 -23.50 -0.51 -10.75
C VAL A 210 -22.25 -0.38 -9.89
N ARG A 211 -21.25 -1.19 -10.19
CA ARG A 211 -19.94 -1.18 -9.54
C ARG A 211 -18.90 -0.56 -10.45
N ILE A 212 -18.21 0.45 -9.95
CA ILE A 212 -17.12 1.14 -10.64
C ILE A 212 -15.86 0.99 -9.79
N ALA A 213 -14.89 0.23 -10.28
CA ALA A 213 -13.61 0.10 -9.59
C ALA A 213 -12.83 1.42 -9.72
N MET A 214 -12.38 1.92 -8.58
CA MET A 214 -11.58 3.13 -8.40
C MET A 214 -10.11 2.78 -8.09
N GLY A 215 -9.74 1.50 -8.28
CA GLY A 215 -8.53 0.87 -7.77
C GLY A 215 -7.31 1.78 -7.83
N ARG A 216 -6.75 2.07 -6.66
CA ARG A 216 -5.44 2.71 -6.53
C ARG A 216 -4.39 1.61 -6.31
N GLU A 217 -3.12 1.96 -6.46
CA GLU A 217 -2.03 1.00 -6.27
C GLU A 217 -1.99 0.40 -4.85
N ASP A 218 -2.47 1.17 -3.87
CA ASP A 218 -2.53 0.86 -2.45
C ASP A 218 -3.90 0.35 -1.97
N ASP A 219 -4.93 0.42 -2.83
CA ASP A 219 -6.26 -0.15 -2.55
C ASP A 219 -6.93 -0.62 -3.87
N PRO A 220 -6.64 -1.85 -4.31
CA PRO A 220 -7.18 -2.42 -5.54
C PRO A 220 -8.66 -2.76 -5.42
N ASP A 221 -9.20 -2.88 -4.21
CA ASP A 221 -10.62 -3.13 -3.97
C ASP A 221 -11.44 -1.84 -3.85
N ALA A 222 -10.81 -0.66 -3.87
CA ALA A 222 -11.49 0.63 -3.87
C ALA A 222 -12.51 0.69 -5.01
N HIS A 223 -13.79 0.92 -4.69
CA HIS A 223 -14.87 0.97 -5.67
C HIS A 223 -16.04 1.83 -5.21
N LEU A 224 -16.76 2.38 -6.19
CA LEU A 224 -18.09 2.93 -5.97
C LEU A 224 -19.14 1.85 -6.26
N LEU A 225 -20.17 1.79 -5.44
CA LEU A 225 -21.36 0.98 -5.66
C LEU A 225 -22.58 1.89 -5.69
N TYR A 226 -23.32 1.85 -6.79
CA TYR A 226 -24.60 2.54 -6.92
C TYR A 226 -25.73 1.53 -7.06
N GLU A 227 -26.90 1.86 -6.53
CA GLU A 227 -28.17 1.28 -6.94
C GLU A 227 -28.78 2.19 -8.01
N TRP A 228 -29.13 1.62 -9.16
CA TRP A 228 -29.73 2.29 -10.31
C TRP A 228 -31.23 2.05 -10.34
N SER A 229 -31.97 3.15 -10.31
CA SER A 229 -33.41 3.22 -10.49
C SER A 229 -33.69 3.94 -11.80
N PRO A 230 -34.16 3.24 -12.84
CA PRO A 230 -34.56 3.88 -14.09
C PRO A 230 -35.65 4.92 -13.85
N ALA A 231 -35.65 5.99 -14.64
CA ALA A 231 -36.76 6.94 -14.67
C ALA A 231 -38.05 6.18 -14.97
N THR A 232 -39.08 6.38 -14.14
CA THR A 232 -40.42 5.89 -14.45
C THR A 232 -40.86 6.51 -15.79
N PRO A 233 -41.35 5.71 -16.76
CA PRO A 233 -41.81 6.23 -18.04
C PRO A 233 -42.98 7.22 -17.90
#